data_AF-A0A850SRR9-F1
#
_entry.id   AF-A0A850SRR9-F1
#
_cell.length_a   1.000
_cell.length_b   1.000
_cell.length_c   1.000
_cell.angle_alpha   90.00
_cell.angle_beta   90.00
_cell.angle_gamma   90.00
#
_symmetry.space_group_name_H-M   'P 1'
#
loop_
_entity.id
_entity.type
_entity.pdbx_description
1 polymer ?
#
loop_
_entity_poly.entity_id
_entity_poly.type
_entity_poly.pdbx_seq_one_letter_code
_entity_poly.pdbx_strand_id
1 'polypeptide(L)'
;YANAKALRSEPTRIEIGDRIIAAPVVDALSDSERAAAIDAFQRETATALAAVGYPMTADPDQINRPLVIMLIVLLLMITTMCYGPMAALLVELFPARIRYTSMSAPYHIGNGWFGGLMPTTAFAIIAATGDIYAGLWYPVAIAAATLAVGLFLLPETLGRHVEHDDQAATQRAGVE
;
A
#
# COMPACT_ATOMS: atom_id res chain seq x y z
N TYR A 1 15.73 15.40 10.60
CA TYR A 1 16.05 14.38 11.62
C TYR A 1 17.00 13.37 11.00
N ALA A 2 17.72 12.59 11.81
CA ALA A 2 18.55 11.49 11.34
C ALA A 2 18.24 10.26 12.20
N ASN A 3 18.22 9.08 11.57
CA ASN A 3 18.01 7.82 12.27
C ASN A 3 19.35 7.12 12.46
N ALA A 4 19.62 6.68 13.69
CA ALA A 4 20.80 5.88 14.03
C ALA A 4 20.35 4.50 14.54
N LYS A 5 21.09 3.46 14.17
CA LYS A 5 20.81 2.11 14.68
C LYS A 5 21.16 2.04 16.17
N ALA A 6 20.19 1.70 17.00
CA ALA A 6 20.41 1.39 18.41
C ALA A 6 20.86 -0.08 18.56
N LEU A 7 21.66 -0.37 19.60
CA LEU A 7 21.95 -1.74 20.01
C LEU A 7 20.66 -2.39 20.52
N ARG A 8 20.47 -3.68 20.21
CA ARG A 8 19.24 -4.43 20.55
C ARG A 8 18.93 -4.48 22.06
N SER A 9 19.91 -4.18 22.90
CA SER A 9 19.85 -4.16 24.36
C SER A 9 19.54 -2.78 24.96
N GLU A 10 19.54 -1.71 24.16
CA GLU A 10 19.26 -0.36 24.62
C GLU A 10 17.82 0.05 24.23
N PRO A 11 17.08 0.73 25.12
CA PRO A 11 15.78 1.28 24.76
C PRO A 11 15.97 2.33 23.65
N THR A 12 15.02 2.38 22.71
CA THR A 12 14.98 3.42 21.66
C THR A 12 15.00 4.78 22.34
N ARG A 13 15.88 5.68 21.89
CA ARG A 13 16.01 7.04 22.43
C ARG A 13 15.83 8.09 21.34
N ILE A 14 15.33 9.25 21.73
CA ILE A 14 15.28 10.44 20.90
C ILE A 14 16.24 11.46 21.49
N GLU A 15 17.14 11.97 20.65
CA GLU A 15 18.10 13.01 21.01
C GLU A 15 17.62 14.35 20.42
N ILE A 16 17.36 15.33 21.27
CA ILE A 16 16.84 16.66 20.92
C ILE A 16 17.76 17.71 21.54
N GLY A 17 18.71 18.23 20.75
CA GLY A 17 19.79 19.06 21.28
C GLY A 17 20.57 18.30 22.35
N ASP A 18 20.59 18.83 23.58
CA ASP A 18 21.26 18.20 24.72
C ASP A 18 20.37 17.21 25.50
N ARG A 19 19.10 17.04 25.12
CA ARG A 19 18.17 16.14 25.82
C ARG A 19 18.12 14.76 25.18
N ILE A 20 18.12 13.74 26.02
CA ILE A 20 17.91 12.35 25.62
C ILE A 20 16.63 11.86 26.29
N ILE A 21 15.64 11.47 25.48
CA ILE A 21 14.35 10.93 25.95
C ILE A 21 14.29 9.45 25.56
N ALA A 22 14.21 8.56 26.55
CA ALA A 22 14.09 7.13 26.31
C ALA A 22 12.61 6.74 26.09
N ALA A 23 12.35 5.97 25.04
CA ALA A 23 11.03 5.40 24.79
C ALA A 23 10.70 4.36 25.87
N PRO A 24 9.42 4.29 26.31
CA PRO A 24 9.01 3.32 27.32
C PRO A 24 9.14 1.89 26.77
N VAL A 25 9.69 0.99 27.59
CA VAL A 25 9.74 -0.45 27.28
C VAL A 25 8.36 -1.04 27.56
N VAL A 26 7.51 -1.00 26.55
CA VAL A 26 6.09 -1.33 26.68
C VAL A 26 5.86 -2.80 27.07
N ASP A 27 6.77 -3.72 26.72
CA ASP A 27 6.61 -5.16 26.98
C ASP A 27 6.53 -5.55 28.46
N ALA A 28 7.06 -4.70 29.35
CA ALA A 28 7.05 -4.93 30.79
C ALA A 28 5.87 -4.27 31.54
N LEU A 29 4.97 -3.57 30.83
CA LEU A 29 3.91 -2.74 31.41
C LEU A 29 2.51 -3.34 31.21
N SER A 30 1.64 -3.19 32.21
CA SER A 30 0.21 -3.45 32.07
C SER A 30 -0.47 -2.47 31.12
N ASP A 31 -1.67 -2.77 30.62
CA ASP A 31 -2.36 -1.93 29.62
C ASP A 31 -2.58 -0.48 30.08
N SER A 32 -2.92 -0.29 31.36
CA SER A 32 -3.11 1.04 31.97
C SER A 32 -1.78 1.81 32.06
N GLU A 33 -0.72 1.13 32.50
CA GLU A 33 0.62 1.71 32.62
C GLU A 33 1.23 2.02 31.25
N ARG A 34 0.95 1.18 30.24
CA ARG A 34 1.41 1.35 28.86
C ARG A 34 0.82 2.61 28.24
N ALA A 35 -0.49 2.80 28.35
CA ALA A 35 -1.16 4.00 27.82
C ALA A 35 -0.63 5.27 28.48
N ALA A 36 -0.48 5.26 29.82
CA ALA A 36 0.06 6.39 30.57
C ALA A 36 1.53 6.69 30.21
N ALA A 37 2.36 5.66 30.04
CA ALA A 37 3.77 5.81 29.68
C ALA A 37 3.94 6.34 28.25
N ILE A 38 3.12 5.89 27.29
CA ILE A 38 3.13 6.39 25.92
C ILE A 38 2.72 7.87 25.89
N ASP A 39 1.64 8.22 26.59
CA ASP A 39 1.16 9.61 26.65
C ASP A 39 2.18 10.56 27.32
N ALA A 40 2.81 10.12 28.41
CA ALA A 40 3.87 10.88 29.07
C ALA A 40 5.07 11.09 28.12
N PHE A 41 5.52 10.04 27.44
CA PHE A 41 6.61 10.13 26.46
C PHE A 41 6.28 11.07 25.30
N GLN A 42 5.05 11.01 24.76
CA GLN A 42 4.60 11.91 23.69
C GLN A 42 4.59 13.37 24.14
N ARG A 43 4.07 13.65 25.34
CA ARG A 43 4.05 15.01 25.91
C ARG A 43 5.44 15.55 26.18
N GLU A 44 6.33 14.74 26.73
CA GLU A 44 7.72 15.13 26.98
C GLU A 44 8.46 15.43 25.69
N THR A 45 8.33 14.55 24.70
CA THR A 45 8.94 14.71 23.37
C THR A 45 8.42 15.97 22.68
N ALA A 46 7.10 16.20 22.67
CA ALA A 46 6.51 17.40 22.07
C ALA A 46 7.01 18.68 22.76
N THR A 47 7.13 18.67 24.09
CA THR A 47 7.64 19.80 24.87
C THR A 47 9.10 20.08 24.55
N ALA A 48 9.93 19.03 24.46
CA ALA A 48 11.35 19.16 24.12
C ALA A 48 11.55 19.67 22.68
N LEU A 49 10.76 19.17 21.72
CA LEU A 49 10.76 19.66 20.34
C LEU A 49 10.37 21.15 20.26
N ALA A 50 9.31 21.55 20.97
CA ALA A 50 8.89 22.94 21.02
C ALA A 50 9.96 23.86 21.64
N ALA A 51 10.66 23.40 22.69
CA ALA A 51 11.72 24.16 23.36
C ALA A 51 12.91 24.47 22.45
N VAL A 52 13.23 23.59 21.49
CA VAL A 52 14.28 23.82 20.49
C VAL A 52 13.77 24.52 19.22
N GLY A 53 12.51 24.96 19.21
CA GLY A 53 11.90 25.64 18.06
C GLY A 53 11.62 24.72 16.87
N TYR A 54 11.51 23.40 17.09
CA TYR A 54 11.17 22.48 16.02
C TYR A 54 9.71 22.71 15.55
N PRO A 55 9.45 22.83 14.24
CA PRO A 55 8.11 23.08 13.74
C PRO A 55 7.20 21.86 13.99
N MET A 56 6.15 22.06 14.78
CA MET A 56 5.16 21.02 15.11
C MET A 56 4.20 20.74 13.95
N THR A 57 4.14 21.63 12.97
CA THR A 57 3.37 21.50 11.75
C THR A 57 4.27 21.71 10.55
N ALA A 58 4.02 20.98 9.47
CA ALA A 58 4.68 21.25 8.20
C ALA A 58 4.37 22.69 7.75
N ASP A 59 5.39 23.40 7.29
CA ASP A 59 5.26 24.74 6.75
C ASP A 59 4.49 24.70 5.40
N PRO A 60 3.28 25.28 5.31
CA PRO A 60 2.48 25.25 4.10
C PRO A 60 3.12 25.99 2.92
N ASP A 61 4.07 26.90 3.17
CA ASP A 61 4.75 27.67 2.15
C ASP A 61 5.91 26.90 1.51
N GLN A 62 6.41 25.85 2.18
CA GLN A 62 7.38 24.92 1.62
C GLN A 62 6.74 23.88 0.69
N ILE A 63 5.40 23.78 0.67
CA ILE A 63 4.69 22.85 -0.21
C ILE A 63 4.60 23.46 -1.61
N ASN A 64 5.25 22.83 -2.58
CA ASN A 64 5.05 23.13 -4.00
C ASN A 64 3.69 22.61 -4.46
N ARG A 65 2.62 23.36 -4.19
CA ARG A 65 1.23 22.98 -4.48
C ARG A 65 1.00 22.67 -5.97
N PRO A 66 1.51 23.46 -6.94
CA PRO A 66 1.37 23.12 -8.35
C PRO A 66 1.98 21.75 -8.70
N LEU A 67 3.17 21.45 -8.17
CA LEU A 67 3.84 20.18 -8.41
C LEU A 67 3.07 19.01 -7.80
N VAL A 68 2.57 19.15 -6.56
CA VAL A 68 1.76 18.12 -5.90
C VAL A 68 0.47 17.84 -6.69
N ILE A 69 -0.22 18.89 -7.13
CA ILE A 69 -1.43 18.74 -7.96
C ILE A 69 -1.09 18.04 -9.28
N MET A 70 0.00 18.43 -9.94
CA MET A 70 0.45 17.80 -11.18
C MET A 70 0.75 16.31 -10.98
N LEU A 71 1.44 15.93 -9.89
CA LEU A 71 1.70 14.54 -9.55
C LEU A 71 0.41 13.75 -9.31
N ILE A 72 -0.55 14.31 -8.57
CA ILE A 72 -1.85 13.66 -8.34
C ILE A 72 -2.59 13.45 -9.66
N VAL A 73 -2.65 14.48 -10.52
CA VAL A 73 -3.30 14.39 -11.84
C VAL A 73 -2.62 13.33 -12.71
N LEU A 74 -1.29 13.31 -12.73
CA LEU A 74 -0.53 12.32 -13.49
C LEU A 74 -0.82 10.88 -13.00
N LEU A 75 -0.82 10.66 -11.68
CA LEU A 75 -1.12 9.36 -11.10
C LEU A 75 -2.56 8.91 -11.39
N LEU A 76 -3.53 9.82 -11.33
CA LEU A 76 -4.92 9.53 -11.68
C LEU A 76 -5.07 9.23 -13.17
N MET A 77 -4.35 9.96 -14.05
CA MET A 77 -4.36 9.69 -15.49
C MET A 77 -3.78 8.32 -15.83
N ILE A 78 -2.68 7.94 -15.18
CA ILE A 78 -2.11 6.59 -15.33
C ILE A 78 -3.12 5.54 -14.85
N THR A 79 -3.76 5.78 -13.70
CA THR A 79 -4.77 4.88 -13.15
C THR A 79 -5.94 4.70 -14.13
N THR A 80 -6.50 5.77 -14.67
CA THR A 80 -7.64 5.68 -15.61
C THR A 80 -7.25 5.01 -16.92
N MET A 81 -6.04 5.25 -17.44
CA MET A 81 -5.52 4.58 -18.63
C MET A 81 -5.41 3.06 -18.43
N CYS A 82 -5.05 2.60 -17.24
CA CYS A 82 -5.02 1.16 -16.93
C CYS A 82 -6.43 0.56 -16.77
N TYR A 83 -7.40 1.33 -16.24
CA TYR A 83 -8.76 0.83 -16.00
C TYR A 83 -9.53 0.51 -17.29
N GLY A 84 -9.30 1.26 -18.38
CA GLY A 84 -9.96 1.02 -19.66
C GLY A 84 -9.70 -0.39 -20.23
N PRO A 85 -8.43 -0.76 -20.50
CA PRO A 85 -8.05 -2.09 -20.99
C PRO A 85 -8.41 -3.21 -20.02
N MET A 86 -8.33 -2.99 -18.69
CA MET A 86 -8.71 -4.02 -17.71
C MET A 86 -10.16 -4.47 -17.87
N ALA A 87 -11.09 -3.55 -18.12
CA ALA A 87 -12.50 -3.89 -18.33
C ALA A 87 -12.71 -4.74 -19.60
N ALA A 88 -12.02 -4.40 -20.70
CA ALA A 88 -12.11 -5.16 -21.95
C ALA A 88 -11.50 -6.56 -21.82
N LEU A 89 -10.30 -6.68 -21.24
CA LEU A 89 -9.61 -7.95 -21.05
C LEU A 89 -10.43 -8.93 -20.22
N LEU A 90 -11.04 -8.50 -19.11
CA LEU A 90 -11.87 -9.38 -18.27
C LEU A 90 -13.12 -9.89 -18.99
N VAL A 91 -13.69 -9.09 -19.90
CA VAL A 91 -14.84 -9.46 -20.72
C VAL A 91 -14.45 -10.49 -21.80
N GLU A 92 -13.23 -10.39 -22.33
CA GLU A 92 -12.66 -11.29 -23.34
C GLU A 92 -12.07 -12.58 -22.77
N LEU A 93 -11.64 -12.58 -21.49
CA LEU A 93 -11.05 -13.76 -20.84
C LEU A 93 -12.09 -14.75 -20.32
N PHE A 94 -13.30 -14.29 -19.99
CA PHE A 94 -14.30 -15.11 -19.30
C PHE A 94 -15.65 -15.20 -20.04
N PRO A 95 -16.25 -16.41 -20.15
CA PRO A 95 -17.60 -16.60 -20.67
C PRO A 95 -18.63 -15.77 -19.91
N ALA A 96 -19.65 -15.26 -20.61
CA ALA A 96 -20.66 -14.36 -20.05
C ALA A 96 -21.35 -14.92 -18.78
N ARG A 97 -21.57 -16.24 -18.71
CA ARG A 97 -22.23 -16.93 -17.58
C ARG A 97 -21.50 -16.83 -16.23
N ILE A 98 -20.17 -16.70 -16.23
CA ILE A 98 -19.36 -16.61 -15.00
C ILE A 98 -18.65 -15.27 -14.86
N ARG A 99 -18.93 -14.32 -15.75
CA ARG A 99 -18.17 -13.06 -15.84
C ARG A 99 -18.24 -12.28 -14.52
N TYR A 100 -19.41 -12.20 -13.88
CA TYR A 100 -19.55 -11.50 -12.60
C TYR A 100 -18.71 -12.12 -11.47
N THR A 101 -18.79 -13.44 -11.30
CA THR A 101 -18.01 -14.16 -10.29
C THR A 101 -16.50 -14.08 -10.58
N SER A 102 -16.13 -14.17 -11.85
CA SER A 102 -14.73 -14.14 -12.31
C SER A 102 -14.12 -12.74 -12.25
N MET A 103 -14.91 -11.66 -12.37
CA MET A 103 -14.44 -10.28 -12.17
C MET A 103 -14.31 -9.93 -10.68
N SER A 104 -15.19 -10.46 -9.84
CA SER A 104 -15.21 -10.17 -8.40
C SER A 104 -14.00 -10.77 -7.65
N ALA A 105 -13.58 -11.99 -7.99
CA ALA A 105 -12.42 -12.63 -7.36
C ALA A 105 -11.11 -11.83 -7.46
N PRO A 106 -10.62 -11.43 -8.65
CA PRO A 106 -9.42 -10.62 -8.78
C PRO A 106 -9.60 -9.23 -8.16
N TYR A 107 -10.80 -8.64 -8.25
CA TYR A 107 -11.09 -7.35 -7.61
C TYR A 107 -10.96 -7.42 -6.09
N HIS A 108 -11.50 -8.44 -5.43
CA HIS A 108 -11.42 -8.57 -3.97
C HIS A 108 -10.03 -8.97 -3.49
N ILE A 109 -9.32 -9.83 -4.21
CA ILE A 109 -7.94 -10.19 -3.85
C ILE A 109 -7.02 -8.98 -4.06
N GLY A 110 -7.12 -8.32 -5.21
CA GLY A 110 -6.35 -7.13 -5.55
C GLY A 110 -6.59 -5.99 -4.57
N ASN A 111 -7.82 -5.50 -4.48
CA ASN A 111 -8.14 -4.35 -3.64
C ASN A 111 -8.17 -4.68 -2.16
N GLY A 112 -8.64 -5.87 -1.79
CA GLY A 112 -8.75 -6.27 -0.39
C GLY A 112 -7.38 -6.59 0.23
N TRP A 113 -6.62 -7.50 -0.39
CA TRP A 113 -5.35 -7.93 0.18
C TRP A 113 -4.23 -6.95 -0.15
N PHE A 114 -3.92 -6.76 -1.43
CA PHE A 114 -2.78 -5.93 -1.83
C PHE A 114 -3.02 -4.44 -1.59
N GLY A 115 -4.22 -3.95 -1.89
CA GLY A 115 -4.63 -2.57 -1.63
C GLY A 115 -4.88 -2.29 -0.16
N GLY A 116 -5.71 -3.10 0.50
CA GLY A 116 -6.11 -2.89 1.90
C GLY A 116 -4.95 -3.01 2.89
N LEU A 117 -3.98 -3.90 2.65
CA LEU A 117 -2.80 -4.05 3.50
C LEU A 117 -1.65 -3.11 3.13
N MET A 118 -1.79 -2.29 2.07
CA MET A 118 -0.75 -1.35 1.66
C MET A 118 -0.33 -0.40 2.78
N PRO A 119 -1.24 0.30 3.51
CA PRO A 119 -0.82 1.25 4.53
C PRO A 119 -0.06 0.58 5.67
N THR A 120 -0.55 -0.57 6.13
CA THR A 120 0.08 -1.36 7.20
C THR A 120 1.46 -1.86 6.78
N THR A 121 1.58 -2.38 5.56
CA THR A 121 2.85 -2.91 5.06
C THR A 121 3.85 -1.80 4.77
N ALA A 122 3.42 -0.71 4.16
CA ALA A 122 4.26 0.47 3.95
C ALA A 122 4.78 1.04 5.27
N PHE A 123 3.91 1.14 6.29
CA PHE A 123 4.32 1.55 7.63
C PHE A 123 5.31 0.57 8.26
N ALA A 124 5.08 -0.73 8.15
CA ALA A 124 6.01 -1.75 8.66
C ALA A 124 7.39 -1.65 7.98
N ILE A 125 7.44 -1.41 6.66
CA ILE A 125 8.70 -1.20 5.93
C ILE A 125 9.40 0.07 6.44
N ILE A 126 8.68 1.18 6.61
CA ILE A 126 9.25 2.42 7.15
C ILE A 126 9.80 2.20 8.57
N ALA A 127 9.05 1.52 9.43
CA ALA A 127 9.46 1.22 10.80
C ALA A 127 10.70 0.31 10.85
N ALA A 128 10.80 -0.68 9.95
CA ALA A 128 11.93 -1.61 9.88
C ALA A 128 13.19 -0.98 9.27
N THR A 129 13.03 -0.08 8.29
CA THR A 129 14.15 0.55 7.56
C THR A 129 14.61 1.85 8.19
N GLY A 130 13.73 2.55 8.90
CA GLY A 130 13.93 3.92 9.36
C GLY A 130 13.90 4.95 8.23
N ASP A 131 13.46 4.60 7.02
CA ASP A 131 13.33 5.53 5.90
C ASP A 131 11.86 5.72 5.54
N ILE A 132 11.38 6.97 5.61
CA ILE A 132 10.00 7.33 5.28
C ILE A 132 9.65 7.08 3.81
N TYR A 133 10.64 7.06 2.93
CA TYR A 133 10.44 6.80 1.51
C TYR A 133 10.42 5.31 1.18
N ALA A 134 10.91 4.44 2.06
CA ALA A 134 10.98 3.01 1.82
C ALA A 134 9.59 2.38 1.61
N GLY A 135 8.55 2.92 2.25
CA GLY A 135 7.16 2.48 2.05
C GLY A 135 6.66 2.65 0.62
N LEU A 136 7.22 3.58 -0.16
CA LEU A 136 6.86 3.80 -1.57
C LEU A 136 7.24 2.63 -2.46
N TRP A 137 8.19 1.78 -2.05
CA TRP A 137 8.58 0.60 -2.83
C TRP A 137 7.54 -0.50 -2.85
N TYR A 138 6.62 -0.55 -1.88
CA TYR A 138 5.55 -1.55 -1.87
C TYR A 138 4.67 -1.47 -3.13
N PRO A 139 4.00 -0.34 -3.46
CA PRO A 139 3.18 -0.27 -4.67
C PRO A 139 4.02 -0.42 -5.95
N VAL A 140 5.27 0.05 -5.96
CA VAL A 140 6.18 -0.12 -7.12
C VAL A 140 6.49 -1.60 -7.37
N ALA A 141 6.79 -2.37 -6.33
CA ALA A 141 7.06 -3.80 -6.44
C ALA A 141 5.83 -4.59 -6.92
N ILE A 142 4.64 -4.27 -6.38
CA ILE A 142 3.38 -4.89 -6.82
C ILE A 142 3.06 -4.54 -8.27
N ALA A 143 3.27 -3.28 -8.68
CA ALA A 143 3.10 -2.86 -10.08
C ALA A 143 4.07 -3.59 -11.01
N ALA A 144 5.35 -3.73 -10.63
CA ALA A 144 6.34 -4.46 -11.41
C ALA A 144 6.01 -5.96 -11.52
N ALA A 145 5.54 -6.58 -10.43
CA ALA A 145 5.06 -7.96 -10.45
C ALA A 145 3.83 -8.11 -11.37
N THR A 146 2.90 -7.16 -11.32
CA THR A 146 1.71 -7.13 -12.19
C THR A 146 2.12 -7.02 -13.66
N LEU A 147 3.11 -6.18 -13.98
CA LEU A 147 3.66 -6.07 -15.33
C LEU A 147 4.30 -7.38 -15.80
N ALA A 148 5.13 -8.02 -14.96
CA ALA A 148 5.74 -9.30 -15.29
C ALA A 148 4.68 -10.38 -15.55
N VAL A 149 3.66 -10.48 -14.69
CA VAL A 149 2.52 -11.39 -14.89
C VAL A 149 1.78 -11.04 -16.18
N GLY A 150 1.55 -9.76 -16.45
CA GLY A 150 0.93 -9.27 -17.68
C GLY A 150 1.68 -9.65 -18.96
N LEU A 151 3.00 -9.61 -18.94
CA LEU A 151 3.81 -9.90 -20.13
C LEU A 151 3.97 -11.40 -20.39
N PHE A 152 4.03 -12.23 -19.34
CA PHE A 152 4.38 -13.65 -19.48
C PHE A 152 3.20 -14.62 -19.34
N LEU A 153 2.14 -14.25 -18.60
CA LEU A 153 1.05 -15.17 -18.25
C LEU A 153 -0.29 -14.79 -18.89
N LEU A 154 -0.47 -13.54 -19.33
CA LEU A 154 -1.70 -13.09 -19.97
C LEU A 154 -1.72 -13.53 -21.44
N PRO A 155 -2.73 -14.31 -21.88
CA PRO A 155 -2.83 -14.74 -23.27
C PRO A 155 -3.24 -13.56 -24.17
N GLU A 156 -2.76 -13.56 -25.41
CA GLU A 156 -3.25 -12.64 -26.43
C GLU A 156 -4.75 -12.90 -26.68
N THR A 157 -5.55 -11.85 -26.59
CA THR A 157 -7.02 -11.94 -26.71
C THR A 157 -7.53 -11.48 -28.08
N LEU A 158 -6.70 -10.81 -28.89
CA LEU A 158 -7.08 -10.35 -30.21
C LEU A 158 -7.47 -11.52 -31.13
N GLY A 159 -8.76 -11.58 -31.50
CA GLY A 159 -9.30 -12.57 -32.44
C GLY A 159 -9.69 -13.91 -31.80
N ARG A 160 -9.65 -14.04 -30.47
CA ARG A 160 -10.06 -15.28 -29.79
C ARG A 160 -11.58 -15.33 -29.63
N HIS A 161 -12.23 -16.34 -30.22
CA HIS A 161 -13.63 -16.64 -29.91
C HIS A 161 -13.70 -17.35 -28.56
N VAL A 162 -14.30 -16.69 -27.57
CA VAL A 162 -14.70 -17.34 -26.31
C VAL A 162 -15.94 -18.18 -26.63
N GLU A 163 -15.72 -19.41 -27.06
CA GLU A 163 -16.80 -20.33 -27.42
C GLU A 163 -17.83 -20.42 -26.29
N HIS A 164 -19.07 -20.12 -26.64
CA HIS A 164 -20.20 -20.58 -25.87
C HIS A 164 -20.20 -22.10 -25.96
N ASP A 165 -19.76 -22.73 -24.88
CA ASP A 165 -19.80 -24.18 -24.63
C ASP A 165 -21.24 -24.76 -24.61
N ASP A 166 -22.17 -24.16 -25.36
CA ASP A 166 -23.49 -24.69 -25.67
C ASP A 166 -23.41 -25.72 -26.82
N GLN A 167 -22.36 -25.68 -27.66
CA GLN A 167 -22.23 -26.64 -28.77
C GLN A 167 -21.81 -28.05 -28.30
N ALA A 168 -20.96 -28.18 -27.27
CA ALA A 168 -20.61 -29.50 -26.72
C ALA A 168 -21.78 -30.16 -25.96
N ALA A 169 -22.66 -29.38 -25.33
CA ALA A 169 -23.87 -29.88 -24.68
C ALA A 169 -24.98 -30.20 -25.71
N THR A 170 -25.18 -29.35 -26.72
CA THR A 170 -26.18 -29.57 -27.78
C THR A 170 -25.79 -30.75 -28.68
N GLN A 171 -24.51 -30.96 -28.95
CA GLN A 171 -24.03 -32.10 -29.75
C GLN A 171 -24.07 -33.43 -28.98
N ARG A 172 -24.09 -33.41 -27.64
CA ARG A 172 -24.36 -34.60 -26.82
C ARG A 172 -25.86 -34.87 -26.64
N ALA A 173 -26.70 -33.84 -26.70
CA ALA A 173 -28.16 -33.96 -26.58
C ALA A 173 -28.87 -34.29 -27.91
N GLY A 174 -28.19 -34.18 -29.06
CA GLY A 174 -28.73 -34.47 -30.39
C GLY A 174 -28.41 -35.87 -30.94
N VAL A 175 -27.95 -36.80 -30.10
CA VAL A 175 -27.56 -38.18 -30.49
C VAL A 175 -28.43 -39.24 -29.79
N GLU A 176 -29.55 -38.87 -29.18
CA GLU A 176 -30.56 -39.83 -28.67
C GLU A 176 -31.84 -39.82 -29.51
#